data_AF-A0A2M7IDY6-F1
#
_entry.id   AF-A0A2M7IDY6-F1
#
_cell.length_a   1.000
_cell.length_b   1.000
_cell.length_c   1.000
_cell.angle_alpha   90.00
_cell.angle_beta   90.00
_cell.angle_gamma   90.00
#
_symmetry.space_group_name_H-M   'P 1'
#
loop_
_entity.id
_entity.type
_entity.pdbx_description
1 polymer ?
#
loop_
_entity_poly.entity_id
_entity_poly.type
_entity_poly.pdbx_seq_one_letter_code
_entity_poly.pdbx_strand_id
1 'polypeptide(L)'
;MNKKNIFVEPNEEIISIIDQIIDSPENKFNLVIPQGAQVWQSLINLKLLKREAELMGKDITLIVSDDLGKEIAEGVGFGVVKDKDFSIKFSEEEEQEEETLLVPPPDDELEGETKKQ
;
A
#
# COMPACT_ATOMS: atom_id res chain seq x y z
N MET A 1 -6.68 3.61 -12.20
CA MET A 1 -6.06 4.41 -11.12
C MET A 1 -5.79 3.42 -9.99
N ASN A 2 -4.58 2.85 -9.91
CA ASN A 2 -4.26 1.84 -8.89
C ASN A 2 -4.17 2.51 -7.51
N LYS A 3 -4.72 1.81 -6.51
CA LYS A 3 -4.55 2.14 -5.09
C LYS A 3 -3.76 1.02 -4.46
N LYS A 4 -2.77 1.35 -3.64
CA LYS A 4 -1.99 0.35 -2.91
C LYS A 4 -2.51 0.19 -1.50
N ASN A 5 -2.63 -1.05 -1.05
CA ASN A 5 -3.02 -1.37 0.31
C ASN A 5 -1.76 -1.64 1.15
N ILE A 6 -1.70 -1.02 2.32
CA ILE A 6 -0.61 -1.19 3.29
C ILE A 6 -1.25 -1.65 4.59
N PHE A 7 -0.86 -2.82 5.06
CA PHE A 7 -1.31 -3.37 6.33
C PHE A 7 -0.28 -3.03 7.39
N VAL A 8 -0.72 -2.32 8.43
CA VAL A 8 0.14 -1.85 9.51
C VAL A 8 0.10 -2.84 10.65
N GLU A 9 1.25 -3.31 11.10
CA GLU A 9 1.31 -4.18 12.29
C GLU A 9 1.02 -3.38 13.58
N PRO A 10 0.49 -4.01 14.65
CA PRO A 10 0.14 -3.31 15.90
C PRO A 10 1.31 -2.56 16.55
N ASN A 11 2.53 -3.05 16.37
CA ASN A 11 3.77 -2.50 16.91
C ASN A 11 4.63 -1.82 15.83
N GLU A 12 4.07 -1.55 14.66
CA GLU A 12 4.82 -0.93 13.56
C GLU A 12 5.15 0.53 13.86
N GLU A 13 6.33 0.93 13.40
CA GLU A 13 6.81 2.31 13.54
C GLU A 13 6.37 3.17 12.35
N ILE A 14 6.04 4.43 12.62
CA ILE A 14 5.58 5.37 11.59
C ILE A 14 6.59 5.56 10.46
N ILE A 15 7.89 5.45 10.77
CA ILE A 15 8.96 5.66 9.80
C ILE A 15 8.93 4.56 8.75
N SER A 16 8.74 3.30 9.15
CA SER A 16 8.64 2.17 8.22
C SER A 16 7.44 2.30 7.27
N ILE A 17 6.31 2.79 7.77
CA ILE A 17 5.12 3.09 6.97
C ILE A 17 5.42 4.19 5.95
N ILE A 18 6.08 5.27 6.39
CA ILE A 18 6.47 6.39 5.53
C ILE A 18 7.40 5.88 4.42
N ASP A 19 8.45 5.13 4.75
CA ASP A 19 9.40 4.58 3.78
C ASP A 19 8.67 3.74 2.71
N GLN A 20 7.76 2.86 3.13
CA GLN A 20 6.98 2.04 2.21
C GLN A 20 6.09 2.88 1.27
N ILE A 21 5.51 3.97 1.79
CA ILE A 21 4.74 4.90 0.96
C ILE A 21 5.66 5.61 -0.01
N ILE A 22 6.84 6.08 0.41
CA ILE A 22 7.81 6.81 -0.42
C ILE A 22 8.30 5.95 -1.58
N ASP A 23 8.74 4.72 -1.30
CA ASP A 23 9.28 3.79 -2.29
C ASP A 23 8.25 3.27 -3.30
N SER A 24 6.96 3.44 -3.01
CA SER A 24 5.87 2.99 -3.88
C SER A 24 5.58 3.98 -5.01
N PRO A 25 5.50 3.56 -6.29
CA PRO A 25 5.19 4.43 -7.43
C PRO A 25 3.74 4.96 -7.45
N GLU A 26 2.85 4.41 -6.64
CA GLU A 26 1.45 4.79 -6.54
C GLU A 26 1.26 6.13 -5.83
N ASN A 27 0.16 6.81 -6.13
CA ASN A 27 -0.19 8.10 -5.50
C ASN A 27 -1.35 7.97 -4.51
N LYS A 28 -1.97 6.79 -4.39
CA LYS A 28 -3.13 6.56 -3.54
C LYS A 28 -2.89 5.33 -2.68
N PHE A 29 -2.95 5.52 -1.37
CA PHE A 29 -2.67 4.48 -0.39
C PHE A 29 -3.85 4.29 0.55
N ASN A 30 -4.14 3.04 0.83
CA ASN A 30 -5.09 2.60 1.82
C ASN A 30 -4.29 1.99 2.97
N LEU A 31 -4.24 2.67 4.10
CA LEU A 31 -3.50 2.22 5.27
C LEU A 31 -4.45 1.52 6.24
N VAL A 32 -4.33 0.20 6.38
CA VAL A 32 -5.15 -0.60 7.28
C VAL A 32 -4.48 -0.65 8.63
N ILE A 33 -5.05 0.06 9.59
CA ILE A 33 -4.51 0.14 10.94
C ILE A 33 -5.39 -0.67 11.89
N PRO A 34 -4.84 -1.71 12.54
CA PRO A 34 -5.60 -2.54 13.47
C PRO A 34 -5.90 -1.80 14.77
N GLN A 35 -6.82 -2.37 15.53
CA GLN A 35 -7.16 -1.84 16.84
C GLN A 35 -5.98 -1.86 17.80
N GLY A 36 -5.75 -0.73 18.47
CA GLY A 36 -4.69 -0.60 19.47
C GLY A 36 -3.27 -0.46 18.90
N ALA A 37 -3.14 -0.20 17.59
CA ALA A 37 -1.85 0.03 16.98
C ALA A 37 -1.08 1.20 17.64
N GLN A 38 0.23 1.06 17.76
CA GLN A 38 1.11 2.02 18.42
C GLN A 38 1.12 3.39 17.72
N VAL A 39 0.84 3.41 16.41
CA VAL A 39 0.73 4.64 15.61
C VAL A 39 -0.32 5.62 16.15
N TRP A 40 -1.36 5.14 16.85
CA TRP A 40 -2.38 5.99 17.47
C TRP A 40 -1.88 6.78 18.69
N GLN A 41 -0.81 6.33 19.33
CA GLN A 41 -0.32 6.91 20.59
C GLN A 41 0.37 8.26 20.38
N SER A 42 0.77 8.60 19.15
CA SER A 42 1.47 9.85 18.84
C SER A 42 0.79 10.62 17.72
N LEU A 43 0.03 11.65 18.11
CA LEU A 43 -0.55 12.61 17.17
C LEU A 43 0.51 13.36 16.35
N ILE A 44 1.71 13.55 16.91
CA ILE A 44 2.85 14.16 16.20
C ILE A 44 3.27 13.26 15.04
N ASN A 45 3.34 11.94 15.26
CA ASN A 45 3.73 10.97 14.24
C ASN A 45 2.73 10.94 13.07
N LEU A 46 1.42 10.96 13.39
CA LEU A 46 0.37 11.01 12.37
C LEU A 46 0.43 12.30 11.54
N LYS A 47 0.70 13.44 12.19
CA LYS A 47 0.92 14.72 11.48
C LYS A 47 2.15 14.69 10.58
N LEU A 48 3.22 14.03 11.02
CA LEU A 48 4.42 13.85 10.22
C LEU A 48 4.14 13.03 8.96
N LEU A 49 3.49 11.87 9.12
CA LEU A 49 3.06 11.03 8.01
C LEU A 49 2.20 11.80 7.00
N LYS A 50 1.20 12.54 7.48
CA LYS A 50 0.32 13.34 6.62
C LYS A 50 1.11 14.36 5.81
N ARG A 51 1.98 15.11 6.49
CA ARG A 51 2.79 16.15 5.86
C ARG A 51 3.70 15.57 4.78
N GLU A 52 4.37 14.45 5.08
CA GLU A 52 5.29 13.82 4.12
C GLU A 52 4.52 13.33 2.88
N ALA A 53 3.37 12.72 3.09
CA ALA A 53 2.50 12.27 2.01
C ALA A 53 2.00 13.45 1.14
N GLU A 54 1.54 14.53 1.76
CA GLU A 54 1.11 15.75 1.06
C GLU A 54 2.24 16.41 0.26
N LEU A 55 3.46 16.45 0.82
CA LEU A 55 4.64 16.99 0.12
C LEU A 55 4.99 16.19 -1.15
N MET A 56 4.72 14.89 -1.14
CA MET A 56 4.94 14.01 -2.28
C MET A 56 3.73 13.88 -3.21
N GLY A 57 2.61 14.53 -2.90
CA GLY A 57 1.37 14.41 -3.66
C GLY A 57 0.72 13.02 -3.56
N LYS A 58 0.95 12.31 -2.45
CA LYS A 58 0.38 11.00 -2.16
C LYS A 58 -0.84 11.16 -1.25
N ASP A 59 -1.97 10.62 -1.68
CA ASP A 59 -3.22 10.60 -0.94
C ASP A 59 -3.31 9.34 -0.07
N ILE A 60 -3.46 9.52 1.25
CA ILE A 60 -3.61 8.42 2.20
C ILE A 60 -5.03 8.39 2.75
N THR A 61 -5.66 7.22 2.64
CA THR A 61 -6.92 6.88 3.32
C THR A 61 -6.63 5.87 4.42
N LEU A 62 -7.03 6.18 5.65
CA LEU A 62 -6.87 5.28 6.78
C LEU A 62 -8.10 4.39 6.92
N ILE A 63 -7.88 3.08 6.98
CA ILE A 63 -8.89 2.08 7.31
C ILE A 63 -8.70 1.68 8.75
N VAL A 64 -9.72 1.94 9.56
CA VAL A 64 -9.67 1.74 11.01
C VAL A 64 -10.81 0.84 11.46
N SER A 65 -10.54 -0.03 12.42
CA SER A 65 -11.55 -0.92 12.99
C SER A 65 -12.32 -0.29 14.15
N ASP A 66 -11.69 0.64 14.87
CA ASP A 66 -12.21 1.26 16.09
C ASP A 66 -12.50 2.77 15.96
N ASP A 67 -13.39 3.26 16.81
CA ASP A 67 -13.81 4.67 16.81
C ASP A 67 -12.71 5.62 17.33
N LEU A 68 -11.81 5.15 18.21
CA LEU A 68 -10.70 5.96 18.72
C LEU A 68 -9.73 6.34 17.58
N GLY A 69 -9.29 5.35 16.81
CA GLY A 69 -8.44 5.57 15.64
C GLY A 69 -9.11 6.49 14.63
N LYS A 70 -10.43 6.35 14.44
CA LYS A 70 -11.21 7.26 13.59
C LYS A 70 -11.14 8.70 14.08
N GLU A 71 -11.45 8.96 15.35
CA GLU A 71 -11.46 10.32 15.90
C GLU A 71 -10.07 10.98 15.82
N ILE A 72 -9.01 10.22 16.12
CA ILE A 72 -7.63 10.72 16.04
C ILE A 72 -7.26 11.03 14.59
N ALA A 73 -7.57 10.13 13.65
CA ALA A 73 -7.27 10.30 12.24
C ALA A 73 -8.03 11.49 11.62
N GLU A 74 -9.33 11.61 11.89
CA GLU A 74 -10.16 12.75 11.46
C GLU A 74 -9.64 14.07 12.06
N GLY A 75 -9.19 14.05 13.33
CA GLY A 75 -8.59 15.21 13.99
C GLY A 75 -7.26 15.66 13.38
N VAL A 76 -6.49 14.76 12.76
CA VAL A 76 -5.29 15.08 11.97
C VAL A 76 -5.67 15.48 10.53
N GLY A 77 -6.88 15.14 10.11
CA GLY A 77 -7.45 15.44 8.80
C GLY A 77 -7.10 14.40 7.73
N PHE A 78 -6.94 13.14 8.12
CA PHE A 78 -6.92 12.02 7.16
C PHE A 78 -8.34 11.68 6.69
N GLY A 79 -8.45 11.12 5.48
CA GLY A 79 -9.68 10.43 5.07
C GLY A 79 -9.79 9.10 5.81
N VAL A 80 -10.92 8.83 6.46
CA VAL A 80 -11.10 7.61 7.26
C VAL A 80 -12.25 6.75 6.74
N VAL A 81 -12.02 5.45 6.66
CA VAL A 81 -13.01 4.43 6.29
C VAL A 81 -13.04 3.36 7.38
N LYS A 82 -14.22 2.83 7.71
CA LYS A 82 -14.32 1.71 8.64
C LYS A 82 -13.94 0.40 7.95
N ASP A 83 -13.20 -0.45 8.63
CA ASP A 83 -12.75 -1.77 8.12
C ASP A 83 -13.90 -2.61 7.53
N LYS A 84 -15.09 -2.58 8.15
CA LYS A 84 -16.28 -3.29 7.63
C LYS A 84 -16.72 -2.87 6.23
N ASP A 85 -16.49 -1.62 5.86
CA ASP A 85 -16.78 -1.10 4.51
C ASP A 85 -15.64 -1.40 3.54
N PHE A 86 -14.45 -1.69 4.06
CA PHE A 86 -13.25 -1.94 3.27
C PHE A 86 -13.21 -3.37 2.74
N SER A 87 -13.50 -4.39 3.57
CA SER A 87 -13.49 -5.80 3.14
C SER A 87 -14.40 -6.10 1.96
N ILE A 88 -15.44 -5.30 1.73
CA ILE A 88 -16.37 -5.43 0.60
C ILE A 88 -15.71 -5.06 -0.74
N LYS A 89 -14.66 -4.23 -0.73
CA LYS A 89 -13.94 -3.78 -1.93
C LYS A 89 -12.73 -4.65 -2.30
N PHE A 90 -12.24 -5.48 -1.37
CA PHE A 90 -11.05 -6.33 -1.57
C PHE A 90 -11.29 -7.46 -2.57
N SER A 91 -12.53 -7.94 -2.64
CA SER A 91 -12.88 -9.04 -3.53
C SER A 91 -12.84 -8.67 -5.03
N GLU A 92 -12.62 -7.40 -5.39
CA GLU A 92 -12.72 -6.94 -6.79
C GLU A 92 -11.37 -6.52 -7.41
N GLU A 93 -10.29 -6.30 -6.65
CA GLU A 93 -9.04 -5.69 -7.17
C GLU A 93 -7.82 -6.63 -7.22
N GLU A 94 -7.83 -7.82 -6.59
CA GLU A 94 -6.65 -8.71 -6.52
C GLU A 94 -6.39 -9.60 -7.77
N GLU A 95 -7.25 -9.59 -8.79
CA GLU A 95 -7.11 -10.52 -9.95
C GLU A 95 -6.13 -10.06 -11.07
N GLN A 96 -5.41 -8.94 -10.96
CA GLN A 96 -4.72 -8.36 -12.16
C GLN A 96 -3.18 -8.25 -12.16
N GLU A 97 -2.42 -8.71 -11.17
CA GLU A 97 -0.95 -8.49 -11.17
C GLU A 97 -0.02 -9.73 -11.30
N GLU A 98 -0.52 -10.97 -11.41
CA GLU A 98 0.36 -12.15 -11.57
C GLU A 98 0.67 -12.59 -13.02
N GLU A 99 0.10 -11.99 -14.08
CA GLU A 99 0.23 -12.52 -15.46
C GLU A 99 1.26 -11.81 -16.39
N THR A 100 2.28 -11.10 -15.89
CA THR A 100 3.32 -10.53 -16.77
C THR A 100 4.76 -10.73 -16.31
N LEU A 101 5.14 -11.94 -15.90
CA LEU A 101 6.55 -12.34 -15.77
C LEU A 101 6.80 -13.74 -16.36
N LEU A 102 6.44 -13.91 -17.63
CA LEU A 102 7.05 -14.93 -18.50
C LEU A 102 7.63 -14.20 -19.72
N VAL A 103 8.77 -13.54 -19.52
CA VAL A 103 9.64 -13.23 -20.66
C VAL A 103 10.23 -14.59 -21.06
N PRO A 104 9.89 -15.17 -22.23
CA PRO A 104 10.64 -16.32 -22.70
C PRO A 104 12.11 -15.89 -22.83
N PRO A 105 13.07 -16.78 -22.47
CA PRO A 105 14.48 -16.45 -22.67
C PRO A 105 14.69 -16.04 -24.13
N PRO A 106 15.57 -15.06 -24.38
CA PRO A 106 15.83 -14.61 -25.74
C PRO A 106 16.28 -15.80 -26.58
N ASP A 107 15.59 -16.00 -27.70
CA ASP A 107 16.09 -16.79 -28.81
C ASP A 107 17.35 -16.09 -29.32
N ASP A 108 18.52 -16.44 -28.78
CA ASP A 108 19.78 -16.16 -29.45
C ASP A 108 20.05 -17.28 -30.46
N GLU A 109 20.21 -16.81 -31.67
CA GLU A 109 20.02 -17.48 -32.95
C GLU A 109 21.13 -18.49 -33.28
N LEU A 110 20.73 -19.55 -34.00
CA LEU A 110 21.33 -20.12 -35.22
C LEU A 110 22.87 -20.27 -35.24
N GLU A 111 23.40 -21.45 -35.56
CA GLU A 111 23.77 -21.74 -36.95
C GLU A 111 24.23 -23.21 -37.07
N GLY A 112 23.71 -23.90 -38.09
CA GLY A 112 24.46 -24.92 -38.86
C GLY A 112 24.87 -26.21 -38.11
N GLU A 113 24.97 -27.38 -38.70
CA GLU A 113 24.95 -27.78 -40.08
C GLU A 113 24.36 -29.19 -40.15
N THR A 114 23.65 -29.36 -41.24
CA THR A 114 23.19 -30.59 -41.87
C THR A 114 24.20 -31.74 -41.89
N LYS A 115 23.71 -32.96 -41.68
CA LYS A 115 23.80 -34.18 -42.55
C LYS A 115 23.96 -35.44 -41.69
N LYS A 116 23.03 -36.41 -41.78
CA LYS A 116 23.03 -37.52 -42.76
C LYS A 116 24.34 -38.31 -42.57
N GLN A 117 24.35 -39.54 -42.07
CA GLN A 117 23.59 -40.71 -42.51
C GLN A 117 23.92 -41.88 -41.56
#